data_AF-A0A8C2UJ22-F1
#
_entry.id   AF-A0A8C2UJ22-F1
#
_cell.length_a   1.000
_cell.length_b   1.000
_cell.length_c   1.000
_cell.angle_alpha   90.00
_cell.angle_beta   90.00
_cell.angle_gamma   90.00
#
_symmetry.space_group_name_H-M   'P 1'
#
loop_
_entity.id
_entity.type
_entity.pdbx_description
1 polymer ?
#
loop_
_entity_poly.entity_id
_entity_poly.type
_entity_poly.pdbx_seq_one_letter_code
_entity_poly.pdbx_strand_id
1 'polypeptide(L)'
;GESGYVASEGFPNLYPPNKECIWTITVPEGQTVSLSFRVFDLELHPACRYDALEVFAGSGTSGKRLGRFCGTFRPAPLVAPGNQVTLKMTADEGTGGRGFLLWYSGRATLGNDAPTVTCPKQYRRTGTLQSNFCASDLVVTATVKSMVRGPGEGLTVTVSLIGVYKNGRLDLPSPPTGTSLKFYVPCRQYPPMKKGINYLIMGQMDEKRGPILPPESFVVVYRPNQDQVLTNLSNRKCLSQPVRAW
;
A
#
# COMPACT_ATOMS: atom_id res chain seq x y z
N GLY A 1 12.71 -13.41 2.17
CA GLY A 1 12.98 -12.22 1.32
C GLY A 1 11.79 -11.28 1.35
N GLU A 2 11.86 -10.09 0.74
CA GLU A 2 10.74 -9.11 0.79
C GLU A 2 9.51 -9.55 0.01
N SER A 3 9.69 -10.27 -1.09
CA SER A 3 8.61 -10.85 -1.89
C SER A 3 9.12 -12.07 -2.66
N GLY A 4 8.22 -12.84 -3.25
CA GLY A 4 8.59 -14.03 -4.02
C GLY A 4 7.41 -14.94 -4.34
N TYR A 5 7.65 -15.89 -5.24
CA TYR A 5 6.72 -16.98 -5.54
C TYR A 5 7.05 -18.22 -4.72
N VAL A 6 6.01 -18.93 -4.29
CA VAL A 6 6.10 -20.29 -3.73
C VAL A 6 5.09 -21.16 -4.47
N ALA A 7 5.51 -22.36 -4.82
CA ALA A 7 4.68 -23.32 -5.52
C ALA A 7 4.77 -24.70 -4.87
N SER A 8 3.77 -25.53 -5.12
CA SER A 8 3.80 -26.96 -4.79
C SER A 8 4.94 -27.67 -5.53
N GLU A 9 5.42 -28.77 -4.95
CA GLU A 9 6.42 -29.63 -5.59
C GLU A 9 5.92 -30.08 -6.97
N GLY A 10 6.77 -29.95 -7.99
CA GLY A 10 6.45 -30.35 -9.37
C GLY A 10 5.64 -29.35 -10.19
N PHE A 11 5.19 -28.22 -9.64
CA PHE A 11 4.42 -27.21 -10.39
C PHE A 11 5.15 -26.78 -11.69
N PRO A 12 4.47 -26.71 -12.86
CA PRO A 12 3.02 -26.78 -13.07
C PRO A 12 2.45 -28.19 -13.31
N ASN A 13 3.25 -29.24 -13.12
CA ASN A 13 2.77 -30.63 -13.19
C ASN A 13 1.97 -30.99 -11.92
N LEU A 14 1.39 -32.19 -11.93
CA LEU A 14 0.67 -32.71 -10.77
C LEU A 14 1.63 -32.92 -9.59
N TYR A 15 1.20 -32.58 -8.37
CA TYR A 15 2.01 -32.83 -7.18
C TYR A 15 2.09 -34.33 -6.88
N PRO A 16 3.23 -34.80 -6.33
CA PRO A 16 3.38 -36.19 -5.92
C PRO A 16 2.44 -36.56 -4.75
N PRO A 17 1.88 -37.79 -4.73
CA PRO A 17 1.10 -38.29 -3.60
C PRO A 17 1.98 -38.63 -2.40
N ASN A 18 1.37 -38.85 -1.23
CA ASN A 18 2.05 -39.25 0.01
C ASN A 18 3.19 -38.32 0.43
N LYS A 19 2.95 -37.01 0.34
CA LYS A 19 3.95 -36.00 0.65
C LYS A 19 3.46 -35.01 1.68
N GLU A 20 4.37 -34.63 2.56
CA GLU A 20 4.24 -33.47 3.41
C GLU A 20 5.36 -32.49 3.04
N CYS A 21 4.98 -31.31 2.58
CA CYS A 21 5.91 -30.25 2.23
C CYS A 21 5.66 -29.04 3.14
N ILE A 22 6.74 -28.53 3.75
CA ILE A 22 6.68 -27.40 4.67
C ILE A 22 7.55 -26.28 4.13
N TRP A 23 6.98 -25.09 4.00
CA TRP A 23 7.70 -23.87 3.65
C TRP A 23 7.54 -22.85 4.76
N THR A 24 8.65 -22.23 5.16
CA THR A 24 8.62 -21.07 6.05
C THR A 24 8.98 -19.82 5.25
N ILE A 25 8.06 -18.86 5.25
CA ILE A 25 8.25 -17.57 4.59
C ILE A 25 8.53 -16.54 5.68
N THR A 26 9.71 -15.93 5.58
CA THR A 26 10.14 -14.82 6.44
C THR A 26 10.37 -13.57 5.60
N VAL A 27 9.63 -12.52 5.93
CA VAL A 27 9.84 -11.16 5.42
C VAL A 27 10.65 -10.35 6.45
N PRO A 28 11.24 -9.19 6.08
CA PRO A 28 11.97 -8.37 7.04
C PRO A 28 11.13 -8.04 8.28
N GLU A 29 11.81 -7.87 9.41
CA GLU A 29 11.20 -7.38 10.64
C GLU A 29 10.53 -6.02 10.42
N GLY A 30 9.46 -5.74 11.16
CA GLY A 30 8.62 -4.56 10.91
C GLY A 30 7.71 -4.69 9.67
N GLN A 31 7.53 -5.91 9.13
CA GLN A 31 6.56 -6.21 8.09
C GLN A 31 5.63 -7.38 8.48
N THR A 32 4.47 -7.46 7.84
CA THR A 32 3.53 -8.58 7.88
C THR A 32 3.59 -9.32 6.56
N VAL A 33 3.48 -10.65 6.60
CA VAL A 33 3.39 -11.44 5.36
C VAL A 33 1.99 -11.30 4.77
N SER A 34 1.90 -10.94 3.50
CA SER A 34 0.67 -11.07 2.71
C SER A 34 0.84 -12.15 1.64
N LEU A 35 -0.14 -13.06 1.55
CA LEU A 35 -0.18 -14.17 0.60
C LEU A 35 -1.29 -13.94 -0.42
N SER A 36 -0.96 -14.10 -1.70
CA SER A 36 -1.89 -13.99 -2.82
C SER A 36 -1.80 -15.22 -3.71
N PHE A 37 -2.82 -16.07 -3.65
CA PHE A 37 -2.92 -17.26 -4.50
C PHE A 37 -3.16 -16.87 -5.96
N ARG A 38 -2.35 -17.42 -6.86
CA ARG A 38 -2.47 -17.27 -8.33
C ARG A 38 -3.13 -18.50 -8.94
N VAL A 39 -2.70 -19.68 -8.54
CA VAL A 39 -3.26 -20.98 -8.93
C VAL A 39 -3.51 -21.79 -7.66
N PHE A 40 -4.62 -22.51 -7.63
CA PHE A 40 -4.98 -23.41 -6.55
C PHE A 40 -5.86 -24.54 -7.08
N ASP A 41 -5.35 -25.76 -7.04
CA ASP A 41 -5.96 -26.96 -7.60
C ASP A 41 -5.49 -28.18 -6.80
N LEU A 42 -6.21 -28.45 -5.70
CA LEU A 42 -6.02 -29.61 -4.83
C LEU A 42 -7.26 -30.49 -4.87
N GLU A 43 -7.16 -31.74 -4.43
CA GLU A 43 -8.32 -32.60 -4.29
C GLU A 43 -9.38 -31.98 -3.37
N LEU A 44 -10.65 -32.13 -3.76
CA LEU A 44 -11.78 -31.56 -3.04
C LEU A 44 -12.26 -32.52 -1.94
N HIS A 45 -12.34 -32.01 -0.72
CA HIS A 45 -13.04 -32.70 0.37
C HIS A 45 -13.73 -31.67 1.28
N PRO A 46 -14.97 -31.90 1.77
CA PRO A 46 -15.70 -30.92 2.58
C PRO A 46 -14.96 -30.43 3.84
N ALA A 47 -14.09 -31.27 4.40
CA ALA A 47 -13.23 -30.95 5.54
C ALA A 47 -11.72 -30.97 5.21
N CYS A 48 -11.36 -30.99 3.91
CA CYS A 48 -9.99 -31.05 3.40
C CYS A 48 -9.13 -32.15 4.05
N ARG A 49 -9.65 -33.38 4.15
CA ARG A 49 -9.00 -34.49 4.86
C ARG A 49 -8.03 -35.30 4.01
N TYR A 50 -8.22 -35.29 2.69
CA TYR A 50 -7.32 -35.89 1.72
C TYR A 50 -6.14 -34.95 1.52
N ASP A 51 -6.19 -34.13 0.48
CA ASP A 51 -5.21 -33.07 0.24
C ASP A 51 -5.56 -31.75 0.94
N ALA A 52 -4.56 -31.08 1.50
CA ALA A 52 -4.75 -29.79 2.15
C ALA A 52 -3.52 -28.88 2.07
N LEU A 53 -3.78 -27.58 1.94
CA LEU A 53 -2.82 -26.53 2.26
C LEU A 53 -3.24 -25.83 3.55
N GLU A 54 -2.43 -25.95 4.59
CA GLU A 54 -2.59 -25.25 5.86
C GLU A 54 -1.62 -24.06 5.95
N VAL A 55 -2.10 -22.95 6.50
CA VAL A 55 -1.31 -21.74 6.73
C VAL A 55 -1.28 -21.44 8.22
N PHE A 56 -0.09 -21.36 8.81
CA PHE A 56 0.14 -21.07 10.22
C PHE A 56 0.83 -19.71 10.39
N ALA A 57 0.45 -18.96 11.42
CA ALA A 57 1.14 -17.74 11.81
C ALA A 57 2.42 -18.08 12.58
N GLY A 58 3.53 -17.44 12.22
CA GLY A 58 4.84 -17.67 12.82
C GLY A 58 5.65 -18.74 12.09
N SER A 59 6.73 -19.17 12.72
CA SER A 59 7.58 -20.27 12.25
C SER A 59 7.08 -21.60 12.83
N GLY A 60 6.95 -22.61 11.97
CA GLY A 60 6.48 -23.94 12.33
C GLY A 60 4.96 -24.06 12.37
N THR A 61 4.49 -25.26 12.76
CA THR A 61 3.08 -25.65 12.74
C THR A 61 2.39 -25.56 14.10
N SER A 62 3.13 -25.16 15.15
CA SER A 62 2.61 -24.96 16.50
C SER A 62 1.86 -23.63 16.69
N GLY A 63 2.03 -22.70 15.75
CA GLY A 63 1.36 -21.40 15.76
C GLY A 63 -0.13 -21.46 15.43
N LYS A 64 -0.81 -20.30 15.51
CA LYS A 64 -2.23 -20.20 15.16
C LYS A 64 -2.46 -20.51 13.68
N ARG A 65 -3.31 -21.49 13.36
CA ARG A 65 -3.74 -21.76 11.98
C ARG A 65 -4.63 -20.63 11.46
N LEU A 66 -4.19 -19.98 10.38
CA LEU A 66 -4.89 -18.90 9.69
C LEU A 66 -5.90 -19.43 8.67
N GLY A 67 -5.67 -20.63 8.13
CA GLY A 67 -6.59 -21.29 7.22
C GLY A 67 -6.16 -22.71 6.84
N ARG A 68 -7.12 -23.48 6.33
CA ARG A 68 -6.94 -24.80 5.72
C ARG A 68 -7.77 -24.83 4.45
N PHE A 69 -7.15 -25.12 3.32
CA PHE A 69 -7.76 -25.00 2.00
C PHE A 69 -7.55 -26.27 1.18
N CYS A 70 -8.52 -26.59 0.32
CA CYS A 70 -8.48 -27.69 -0.64
C CYS A 70 -9.51 -27.44 -1.76
N GLY A 71 -9.55 -28.29 -2.78
CA GLY A 71 -10.39 -28.11 -3.96
C GLY A 71 -9.82 -27.10 -4.96
N THR A 72 -10.69 -26.64 -5.86
CA THR A 72 -10.33 -25.75 -6.99
C THR A 72 -10.74 -24.29 -6.79
N PHE A 73 -11.44 -23.99 -5.69
CA PHE A 73 -11.80 -22.61 -5.36
C PHE A 73 -10.59 -21.89 -4.78
N ARG A 74 -10.06 -20.93 -5.56
CA ARG A 74 -8.88 -20.15 -5.18
C ARG A 74 -9.13 -19.35 -3.90
N PRO A 75 -8.32 -19.55 -2.83
CA PRO A 75 -8.51 -18.81 -1.59
C PRO A 75 -8.33 -17.30 -1.77
N ALA A 76 -9.06 -16.54 -0.94
CA ALA A 76 -8.87 -15.09 -0.85
C ALA A 76 -7.46 -14.76 -0.31
N PRO A 77 -6.90 -13.58 -0.62
CA PRO A 77 -5.61 -13.17 -0.07
C PRO A 77 -5.62 -13.17 1.47
N LEU A 78 -4.51 -13.63 2.05
CA LEU A 78 -4.32 -13.69 3.50
C LEU A 78 -3.28 -12.68 3.95
N VAL A 79 -3.43 -12.20 5.18
CA VAL A 79 -2.44 -11.35 5.86
C VAL A 79 -2.14 -11.97 7.22
N ALA A 80 -0.87 -12.27 7.45
CA ALA A 80 -0.39 -12.81 8.70
C ALA A 80 -0.26 -11.71 9.77
N PRO A 81 -0.39 -12.04 11.06
CA PRO A 81 -0.21 -11.06 12.13
C PRO A 81 1.25 -10.63 12.35
N GLY A 82 2.23 -11.37 11.80
CA GLY A 82 3.66 -11.09 11.97
C GLY A 82 4.46 -11.26 10.68
N ASN A 83 5.78 -11.22 10.82
CA ASN A 83 6.74 -11.29 9.70
C ASN A 83 7.04 -12.72 9.23
N GLN A 84 6.40 -13.73 9.83
CA GLN A 84 6.60 -15.13 9.50
C GLN A 84 5.28 -15.87 9.31
N VAL A 85 5.26 -16.75 8.32
CA VAL A 85 4.22 -17.77 8.13
C VAL A 85 4.85 -19.09 7.74
N THR A 86 4.18 -20.16 8.13
CA THR A 86 4.50 -21.52 7.68
C THR A 86 3.34 -22.08 6.88
N LEU A 87 3.65 -22.53 5.67
CA LEU A 87 2.77 -23.28 4.80
C LEU A 87 3.06 -24.76 4.97
N LYS A 88 2.03 -25.57 5.16
CA LYS A 88 2.14 -27.03 5.14
C LYS A 88 1.16 -27.58 4.13
N MET A 89 1.68 -28.23 3.10
CA MET A 89 0.87 -29.01 2.17
C MET A 89 0.99 -30.49 2.54
N THR A 90 -0.15 -31.16 2.70
CA THR A 90 -0.23 -32.62 2.87
C THR A 90 -1.01 -33.20 1.71
N ALA A 91 -0.47 -34.25 1.09
CA ALA A 91 -1.14 -35.02 0.05
C ALA A 91 -1.23 -36.50 0.45
N ASP A 92 -2.38 -37.13 0.24
CA ASP A 92 -2.61 -38.54 0.58
C ASP A 92 -2.32 -39.49 -0.60
N GLU A 93 -2.85 -40.71 -0.54
CA GLU A 93 -2.73 -41.71 -1.61
C GLU A 93 -3.70 -41.38 -2.75
N GLY A 94 -3.20 -40.92 -3.90
CA GLY A 94 -4.10 -40.61 -5.02
C GLY A 94 -3.45 -39.89 -6.19
N THR A 95 -4.29 -39.44 -7.13
CA THR A 95 -3.90 -38.52 -8.20
C THR A 95 -4.27 -37.11 -7.79
N GLY A 96 -3.26 -36.28 -7.55
CA GLY A 96 -3.44 -34.88 -7.18
C GLY A 96 -3.79 -33.97 -8.37
N GLY A 97 -4.18 -32.72 -8.05
CA GLY A 97 -4.27 -31.62 -9.03
C GLY A 97 -2.91 -31.01 -9.36
N ARG A 98 -2.91 -29.85 -10.03
CA ARG A 98 -1.67 -29.09 -10.36
C ARG A 98 -1.05 -28.39 -9.15
N GLY A 99 -1.71 -28.45 -7.99
CA GLY A 99 -1.23 -27.89 -6.75
C GLY A 99 -1.47 -26.39 -6.65
N PHE A 100 -0.48 -25.64 -6.16
CA PHE A 100 -0.64 -24.21 -5.95
C PHE A 100 0.55 -23.40 -6.47
N LEU A 101 0.26 -22.15 -6.81
CA LEU A 101 1.24 -21.09 -7.00
C LEU A 101 0.73 -19.86 -6.25
N LEU A 102 1.55 -19.32 -5.36
CA LEU A 102 1.24 -18.10 -4.63
C LEU A 102 2.38 -17.10 -4.72
N TRP A 103 2.01 -15.83 -4.65
CA TRP A 103 2.91 -14.70 -4.47
C TRP A 103 2.85 -14.25 -3.02
N TYR A 104 3.99 -14.17 -2.34
CA TYR A 104 4.10 -13.53 -1.04
C TYR A 104 4.76 -12.16 -1.18
N SER A 105 4.36 -11.24 -0.30
CA SER A 105 4.99 -9.92 -0.16
C SER A 105 4.93 -9.48 1.28
N GLY A 106 6.03 -8.91 1.78
CA GLY A 106 6.04 -8.18 3.03
C GLY A 106 5.33 -6.84 2.89
N ARG A 107 4.41 -6.57 3.81
CA ARG A 107 3.73 -5.29 3.96
C ARG A 107 4.19 -4.69 5.26
N ALA A 108 4.81 -3.53 5.24
CA ALA A 108 5.20 -2.82 6.46
C ALA A 108 4.06 -2.88 7.49
N THR A 109 4.34 -3.51 8.63
CA THR A 109 3.44 -3.44 9.78
C THR A 109 3.43 -1.97 10.14
N LEU A 110 2.26 -1.34 10.10
CA LEU A 110 2.08 -0.05 10.76
C LEU A 110 2.13 -0.34 12.26
N GLY A 111 3.35 -0.55 12.77
CA GLY A 111 3.66 -1.10 14.08
C GLY A 111 5.17 -1.07 14.35
N ASN A 112 5.57 0.03 14.99
CA ASN A 112 6.77 0.28 15.82
C ASN A 112 8.17 0.46 15.21
N ASP A 113 8.35 0.39 13.89
CA ASP A 113 9.49 1.04 13.20
C ASP A 113 9.06 1.64 11.84
N ALA A 114 7.83 2.17 11.81
CA ALA A 114 7.64 3.36 10.98
C ALA A 114 8.51 4.45 11.63
N PRO A 115 9.15 5.37 10.88
CA PRO A 115 9.46 6.66 11.49
C PRO A 115 8.15 7.07 12.15
N THR A 116 8.15 7.16 13.48
CA THR A 116 7.02 7.74 14.19
C THR A 116 6.92 9.13 13.60
N VAL A 117 6.04 9.30 12.61
CA VAL A 117 5.48 10.61 12.33
C VAL A 117 4.63 10.84 13.56
N THR A 118 5.28 11.22 14.65
CA THR A 118 4.64 11.69 15.86
C THR A 118 3.87 12.89 15.37
N CYS A 119 2.56 12.70 15.19
CA CYS A 119 1.72 13.76 14.68
C CYS A 119 1.90 14.94 15.63
N PRO A 120 2.39 16.09 15.13
CA PRO A 120 2.69 17.20 16.01
C PRO A 120 1.40 17.60 16.71
N LYS A 121 1.42 17.70 18.04
CA LYS A 121 0.26 18.13 18.84
C LYS A 121 -0.24 19.51 18.39
N GLN A 122 0.67 20.32 17.84
CA GLN A 122 0.36 21.61 17.25
C GLN A 122 1.22 21.81 16.00
N TYR A 123 0.58 22.07 14.87
CA TYR A 123 1.27 22.44 13.63
C TYR A 123 0.95 23.88 13.26
N ARG A 124 1.99 24.69 13.05
CA ARG A 124 1.88 26.03 12.49
C ARG A 124 2.49 26.02 11.11
N ARG A 125 1.70 26.38 10.11
CA ARG A 125 2.20 26.56 8.73
C ARG A 125 3.29 27.64 8.71
N THR A 126 4.40 27.32 8.07
CA THR A 126 5.52 28.24 7.86
C THR A 126 5.84 28.35 6.36
N GLY A 127 6.65 29.35 6.01
CA GLY A 127 7.05 29.60 4.62
C GLY A 127 6.03 30.37 3.78
N THR A 128 6.45 30.76 2.58
CA THR A 128 5.62 31.48 1.61
C THR A 128 4.93 30.49 0.65
N LEU A 129 3.97 30.97 -0.14
CA LEU A 129 3.36 30.16 -1.20
C LEU A 129 4.42 29.61 -2.16
N GLN A 130 5.39 30.45 -2.54
CA GLN A 130 6.47 30.08 -3.45
C GLN A 130 7.42 29.04 -2.85
N SER A 131 7.83 29.19 -1.58
CA SER A 131 8.73 28.22 -0.95
C SER A 131 8.09 26.84 -0.84
N ASN A 132 6.80 26.79 -0.45
CA ASN A 132 6.04 25.54 -0.35
C ASN A 132 5.79 24.92 -1.74
N PHE A 133 5.48 25.74 -2.75
CA PHE A 133 5.34 25.29 -4.13
C PHE A 133 6.63 24.62 -4.60
N CYS A 134 7.78 25.25 -4.35
CA CYS A 134 9.07 24.74 -4.78
C CYS A 134 9.49 23.46 -4.06
N ALA A 135 9.21 23.35 -2.76
CA ALA A 135 9.53 22.18 -1.95
C ALA A 135 8.63 20.96 -2.20
N SER A 136 7.52 21.12 -2.92
CA SER A 136 6.55 20.04 -3.18
C SER A 136 6.80 19.37 -4.53
N ASP A 137 6.70 18.05 -4.56
CA ASP A 137 6.74 17.24 -5.80
C ASP A 137 5.44 17.34 -6.59
N LEU A 138 4.30 17.41 -5.89
CA LEU A 138 2.96 17.40 -6.45
C LEU A 138 2.21 18.65 -6.00
N VAL A 139 1.70 19.44 -6.97
CA VAL A 139 0.93 20.65 -6.71
C VAL A 139 -0.32 20.64 -7.56
N VAL A 140 -1.48 20.54 -6.92
CA VAL A 140 -2.78 20.39 -7.57
C VAL A 140 -3.85 21.23 -6.89
N THR A 141 -4.90 21.56 -7.62
CA THR A 141 -6.17 22.04 -7.07
C THR A 141 -7.21 20.95 -7.25
N ALA A 142 -7.97 20.63 -6.19
CA ALA A 142 -8.88 19.49 -6.22
C ALA A 142 -10.04 19.62 -5.23
N THR A 143 -11.16 18.97 -5.53
CA THR A 143 -12.29 18.83 -4.60
C THR A 143 -12.14 17.56 -3.78
N VAL A 144 -12.25 17.65 -2.45
CA VAL A 144 -12.25 16.45 -1.58
C VAL A 144 -13.58 15.70 -1.73
N LYS A 145 -13.53 14.47 -2.27
CA LYS A 145 -14.71 13.63 -2.50
C LYS A 145 -14.99 12.68 -1.35
N SER A 146 -13.96 12.06 -0.76
CA SER A 146 -14.11 11.16 0.37
C SER A 146 -12.88 11.17 1.28
N MET A 147 -13.10 10.77 2.53
CA MET A 147 -12.06 10.65 3.56
C MET A 147 -12.32 9.36 4.32
N VAL A 148 -11.37 8.43 4.27
CA VAL A 148 -11.46 7.10 4.88
C VAL A 148 -10.33 6.94 5.87
N ARG A 149 -10.62 6.42 7.07
CA ARG A 149 -9.58 6.17 8.08
C ARG A 149 -8.61 5.13 7.55
N GLY A 150 -7.32 5.45 7.60
CA GLY A 150 -6.24 4.51 7.35
C GLY A 150 -5.83 3.82 8.65
N PRO A 151 -4.76 3.01 8.62
CA PRO A 151 -4.23 2.39 9.83
C PRO A 151 -3.54 3.45 10.72
N GLY A 152 -3.57 3.26 12.05
CA GLY A 152 -3.06 4.24 13.02
C GLY A 152 -3.86 5.54 13.05
N GLU A 153 -3.17 6.69 13.11
CA GLU A 153 -3.79 8.03 12.97
C GLU A 153 -3.93 8.49 11.50
N GLY A 154 -3.69 7.60 10.54
CA GLY A 154 -3.70 7.91 9.12
C GLY A 154 -5.11 8.12 8.54
N LEU A 155 -5.17 8.82 7.41
CA LEU A 155 -6.37 9.10 6.64
C LEU A 155 -6.06 8.99 5.14
N THR A 156 -6.89 8.28 4.39
CA THR A 156 -6.87 8.32 2.92
C THR A 156 -7.88 9.34 2.43
N VAL A 157 -7.43 10.33 1.68
CA VAL A 157 -8.26 11.39 1.11
C VAL A 157 -8.36 11.18 -0.39
N THR A 158 -9.59 10.96 -0.88
CA THR A 158 -9.84 10.88 -2.33
C THR A 158 -10.29 12.25 -2.81
N VAL A 159 -9.63 12.75 -3.85
CA VAL A 159 -9.92 14.05 -4.47
C VAL A 159 -10.21 13.89 -5.94
N SER A 160 -10.95 14.84 -6.51
CA SER A 160 -11.15 14.96 -7.97
C SER A 160 -10.45 16.23 -8.43
N LEU A 161 -9.53 16.08 -9.39
CA LEU A 161 -8.66 17.17 -9.84
C LEU A 161 -9.46 18.27 -10.55
N ILE A 162 -9.12 19.51 -10.21
CA ILE A 162 -9.56 20.74 -10.89
C ILE A 162 -8.43 21.19 -11.82
N GLY A 163 -7.20 21.29 -11.30
CA GLY A 163 -6.00 21.69 -12.02
C GLY A 163 -4.71 21.07 -11.47
N VAL A 164 -3.66 21.08 -12.28
CA VAL A 164 -2.35 20.48 -11.98
C VAL A 164 -1.24 21.46 -12.37
N TYR A 165 -0.31 21.69 -11.45
CA TYR A 165 0.79 22.65 -11.59
C TYR A 165 2.17 22.00 -11.46
N LYS A 166 2.25 20.92 -10.69
CA LYS A 166 3.33 19.93 -10.70
C LYS A 166 2.68 18.56 -10.61
N ASN A 167 3.10 17.60 -11.42
CA ASN A 167 2.50 16.27 -11.47
C ASN A 167 3.30 15.20 -10.71
N GLY A 168 4.48 15.51 -10.16
CA GLY A 168 5.28 14.56 -9.40
C GLY A 168 5.60 13.26 -10.16
N ARG A 169 5.74 13.33 -11.50
CA ARG A 169 5.91 12.15 -12.39
C ARG A 169 4.71 11.18 -12.42
N LEU A 170 3.52 11.64 -12.05
CA LEU A 170 2.28 10.91 -12.32
C LEU A 170 1.91 11.03 -13.80
N ASP A 171 1.60 9.89 -14.41
CA ASP A 171 0.98 9.81 -15.73
C ASP A 171 -0.51 10.16 -15.61
N LEU A 172 -0.84 11.42 -15.86
CA LEU A 172 -2.21 11.93 -15.82
C LEU A 172 -2.79 12.05 -17.24
N PRO A 173 -4.10 11.81 -17.43
CA PRO A 173 -4.75 12.01 -18.71
C PRO A 173 -4.77 13.50 -19.10
N SER A 174 -4.90 13.78 -20.39
CA SER A 174 -5.08 15.13 -20.92
C SER A 174 -6.50 15.30 -21.48
N PRO A 175 -7.36 16.15 -20.89
CA PRO A 175 -7.12 17.03 -19.74
C PRO A 175 -7.11 16.28 -18.39
N PRO A 176 -6.37 16.78 -17.38
CA PRO A 176 -6.29 16.12 -16.07
C PRO A 176 -7.53 16.34 -15.21
N THR A 177 -8.39 17.30 -15.55
CA THR A 177 -9.59 17.66 -14.80
C THR A 177 -10.55 16.48 -14.65
N GLY A 178 -11.12 16.30 -13.46
CA GLY A 178 -12.01 15.19 -13.12
C GLY A 178 -11.29 13.92 -12.66
N THR A 179 -9.99 13.77 -12.94
CA THR A 179 -9.19 12.60 -12.52
C THR A 179 -9.22 12.42 -11.01
N SER A 180 -9.44 11.19 -10.57
CA SER A 180 -9.48 10.86 -9.15
C SER A 180 -8.09 10.49 -8.64
N LEU A 181 -7.61 11.20 -7.62
CA LEU A 181 -6.36 10.88 -6.91
C LEU A 181 -6.64 10.52 -5.46
N LYS A 182 -5.82 9.61 -4.91
CA LYS A 182 -5.84 9.23 -3.51
C LYS A 182 -4.56 9.72 -2.85
N PHE A 183 -4.71 10.55 -1.83
CA PHE A 183 -3.62 11.00 -0.97
C PHE A 183 -3.62 10.21 0.32
N TYR A 184 -2.45 9.72 0.72
CA TYR A 184 -2.25 9.24 2.08
C TYR A 184 -1.88 10.42 3.00
N VAL A 185 -2.59 10.57 4.10
CA VAL A 185 -2.30 11.58 5.14
C VAL A 185 -1.90 10.80 6.39
N PRO A 186 -0.64 10.84 6.84
CA PRO A 186 -0.21 10.09 8.01
C PRO A 186 -0.83 10.62 9.31
N CYS A 187 -1.24 11.90 9.34
CA CYS A 187 -1.82 12.56 10.51
C CYS A 187 -3.20 13.12 10.20
N ARG A 188 -4.27 12.46 10.65
CA ARG A 188 -5.65 12.90 10.39
C ARG A 188 -5.97 14.33 10.85
N GLN A 189 -5.25 14.85 11.84
CA GLN A 189 -5.44 16.21 12.35
C GLN A 189 -4.86 17.29 11.40
N TYR A 190 -3.83 16.95 10.61
CA TYR A 190 -3.08 17.92 9.79
C TYR A 190 -2.62 17.34 8.44
N PRO A 191 -2.76 18.08 7.33
CA PRO A 191 -3.39 19.40 7.24
C PRO A 191 -4.93 19.33 7.29
N PRO A 192 -5.62 20.37 7.80
CA PRO A 192 -7.07 20.34 7.98
C PRO A 192 -7.82 20.37 6.65
N MET A 193 -8.64 19.34 6.42
CA MET A 193 -9.44 19.18 5.21
C MET A 193 -10.88 18.79 5.54
N LYS A 194 -11.83 19.23 4.71
CA LYS A 194 -13.25 18.89 4.80
C LYS A 194 -13.74 18.33 3.47
N LYS A 195 -14.58 17.30 3.53
CA LYS A 195 -15.27 16.74 2.36
C LYS A 195 -16.14 17.82 1.71
N GLY A 196 -16.13 17.86 0.38
CA GLY A 196 -16.92 18.80 -0.42
C GLY A 196 -16.27 20.16 -0.65
N ILE A 197 -15.10 20.43 -0.06
CA ILE A 197 -14.40 21.71 -0.22
C ILE A 197 -13.28 21.56 -1.26
N ASN A 198 -13.05 22.64 -2.00
CA ASN A 198 -11.95 22.75 -2.96
C ASN A 198 -10.69 23.22 -2.24
N TYR A 199 -9.57 22.53 -2.47
CA TYR A 199 -8.29 22.84 -1.87
C TYR A 199 -7.18 22.97 -2.91
N LEU A 200 -6.24 23.87 -2.64
CA LEU A 200 -4.91 23.88 -3.22
C LEU A 200 -4.08 22.98 -2.33
N ILE A 201 -3.53 21.92 -2.93
CA ILE A 201 -2.83 20.84 -2.25
C ILE A 201 -1.41 20.81 -2.80
N MET A 202 -0.43 21.03 -1.94
CA MET A 202 0.98 20.82 -2.22
C MET A 202 1.48 19.68 -1.34
N GLY A 203 1.89 18.59 -1.97
CA GLY A 203 2.28 17.34 -1.32
C GLY A 203 3.51 16.72 -1.96
N GLN A 204 3.89 15.56 -1.44
CA GLN A 204 5.05 14.81 -1.91
C GLN A 204 4.61 13.54 -2.64
N MET A 205 5.55 12.93 -3.36
CA MET A 205 5.36 11.62 -3.98
C MET A 205 6.19 10.56 -3.25
N ASP A 206 5.53 9.53 -2.75
CA ASP A 206 6.17 8.33 -2.22
C ASP A 206 6.24 7.27 -3.32
N GLU A 207 7.42 6.71 -3.57
CA GLU A 207 7.64 5.76 -4.67
C GLU A 207 6.82 4.46 -4.53
N LYS A 208 6.43 4.08 -3.31
CA LYS A 208 5.68 2.84 -3.03
C LYS A 208 4.19 3.08 -2.80
N ARG A 209 3.80 4.27 -2.31
CA ARG A 209 2.43 4.59 -1.86
C ARG A 209 1.73 5.65 -2.70
N GLY A 210 2.46 6.33 -3.60
CA GLY A 210 1.94 7.40 -4.43
C GLY A 210 1.83 8.74 -3.66
N PRO A 211 0.83 9.58 -3.99
CA PRO A 211 0.69 10.90 -3.38
C PRO A 211 0.54 10.85 -1.85
N ILE A 212 1.36 11.61 -1.14
CA ILE A 212 1.34 11.72 0.33
C ILE A 212 1.25 13.17 0.79
N LEU A 213 0.50 13.42 1.86
CA LEU A 213 0.36 14.71 2.53
C LEU A 213 0.86 14.62 3.97
N PRO A 214 2.18 14.71 4.21
CA PRO A 214 2.69 14.80 5.57
C PRO A 214 2.19 16.08 6.29
N PRO A 215 2.32 16.19 7.62
CA PRO A 215 1.77 17.30 8.40
C PRO A 215 2.21 18.69 7.92
N GLU A 216 3.40 18.78 7.34
CA GLU A 216 4.01 19.98 6.77
C GLU A 216 3.46 20.40 5.40
N SER A 217 2.56 19.61 4.82
CA SER A 217 1.98 19.88 3.51
C SER A 217 1.19 21.19 3.48
N PHE A 218 1.35 21.94 2.39
CA PHE A 218 0.61 23.18 2.20
C PHE A 218 -0.77 22.88 1.61
N VAL A 219 -1.81 22.98 2.44
CA VAL A 219 -3.20 22.79 2.03
C VAL A 219 -4.09 23.96 2.44
N VAL A 220 -4.59 24.73 1.48
CA VAL A 220 -5.51 25.87 1.72
C VAL A 220 -6.78 25.70 0.92
N VAL A 221 -7.88 26.26 1.42
CA VAL A 221 -9.10 26.39 0.61
C VAL A 221 -8.72 27.13 -0.68
N TYR A 222 -9.02 26.49 -1.79
CA TYR A 222 -8.71 27.01 -3.11
C TYR A 222 -9.69 28.10 -3.50
N ARG A 223 -9.15 29.18 -4.08
CA ARG A 223 -9.91 30.26 -4.70
C ARG A 223 -9.44 30.44 -6.15
N PRO A 224 -10.34 30.65 -7.13
CA PRO A 224 -9.98 30.76 -8.54
C PRO A 224 -8.92 31.83 -8.86
N ASN A 225 -8.88 32.91 -8.09
CA ASN A 225 -7.88 33.97 -8.24
C ASN A 225 -6.43 33.52 -7.94
N GLN A 226 -6.24 32.32 -7.37
CA GLN A 226 -4.92 31.73 -7.13
C GLN A 226 -4.34 31.06 -8.38
N ASP A 227 -5.16 30.70 -9.38
CA ASP A 227 -4.69 29.96 -10.56
C ASP A 227 -3.59 30.69 -11.31
N GLN A 228 -3.78 31.99 -11.59
CA GLN A 228 -2.79 32.77 -12.31
C GLN A 228 -1.43 32.80 -11.58
N VAL A 229 -1.45 32.87 -10.24
CA VAL A 229 -0.24 32.82 -9.43
C VAL A 229 0.42 31.44 -9.51
N LEU A 230 -0.36 30.37 -9.41
CA LEU A 230 0.14 28.99 -9.46
C LEU A 230 0.68 28.61 -10.83
N THR A 231 0.02 29.03 -11.91
CA THR A 231 0.51 28.87 -13.29
C THR A 231 1.83 29.61 -13.49
N ASN A 232 1.92 30.85 -13.00
CA ASN A 232 3.17 31.62 -13.05
C ASN A 232 4.30 30.95 -12.26
N LEU A 233 3.99 30.34 -11.11
CA LEU A 233 4.97 29.59 -10.31
C LEU A 233 5.41 28.30 -11.01
N SER A 234 4.49 27.59 -11.69
CA SER A 234 4.79 26.39 -12.46
C SER A 234 5.73 26.68 -13.64
N ASN A 235 5.52 27.82 -14.32
CA ASN A 235 6.34 28.22 -15.47
C ASN A 235 7.73 28.75 -15.08
N ARG A 236 7.93 29.17 -13.82
CA ARG A 236 9.21 29.69 -13.34
C ARG A 236 10.03 28.56 -12.73
N LYS A 237 11.32 28.48 -13.08
CA LYS A 237 12.25 27.58 -12.39
C LYS A 237 12.37 28.02 -10.93
N CYS A 238 12.14 27.09 -10.00
CA CYS A 238 12.44 27.30 -8.60
C CYS A 238 13.95 27.54 -8.44
N LEU A 239 14.32 28.65 -7.79
CA LEU A 239 15.71 28.92 -7.46
C LEU A 239 16.18 27.81 -6.50
N SER A 240 17.13 27.00 -6.93
CA SER A 240 17.76 25.97 -6.10
C SER A 240 18.35 26.64 -4.85
N GLN A 241 17.87 26.26 -3.66
CA GLN A 241 18.59 26.64 -2.45
C GLN A 241 19.99 26.02 -2.50
N PRO A 242 21.06 26.75 -2.13
CA PRO A 242 22.39 26.18 -2.04
C PRO A 242 22.38 25.06 -0.98
N VAL A 243 22.85 23.88 -1.39
CA VAL A 243 23.10 22.75 -0.49
C VAL A 243 24.08 23.22 0.58
N ARG A 244 23.67 23.22 1.85
CA ARG A 244 24.62 23.39 2.97
C ARG A 244 25.48 22.13 3.00
N ALA A 245 26.73 22.26 2.55
CA ALA A 245 27.77 21.28 2.84
C ALA A 245 28.03 21.28 4.35
N TRP A 246 27.96 20.10 4.96
CA TRP A 246 28.56 19.81 6.26
C TRP A 246 29.83 19.01 6.01
#